data_AF-D2HGV6-F1
#
_entry.id   AF-D2HGV6-F1
#
_cell.length_a   1.000
_cell.length_b   1.000
_cell.length_c   1.000
_cell.angle_alpha   90.00
_cell.angle_beta   90.00
_cell.angle_gamma   90.00
#
_symmetry.space_group_name_H-M   'P 1'
#
loop_
_entity.id
_entity.type
_entity.pdbx_description
1 polymer ?
#
loop_
_entity_poly.entity_id
_entity_poly.type
_entity_poly.pdbx_seq_one_letter_code
_entity_poly.pdbx_strand_id
1 'polypeptide(L)'
;GRVYYFNHITNASQWERPSGNSSSGGKNGQGEPTRVRCSHLLVKHSQSRRPSSWRQEKITRTKEEALELINGYIQKIKSGEEDFESLASQFSDCSSAKARGDLGAFSRG
;
A
#
# COMPACT_ATOMS: atom_id res chain seq x y z
N GLY A 1 12.41 24.95 1.60
CA GLY A 1 11.65 23.68 1.58
C GLY A 1 12.58 22.53 1.93
N ARG A 2 12.09 21.48 2.59
CA ARG A 2 12.88 20.26 2.84
C ARG A 2 12.92 19.41 1.57
N VAL A 3 14.10 18.92 1.19
CA VAL A 3 14.28 18.04 0.03
C VAL A 3 13.78 16.64 0.41
N TYR A 4 13.05 15.97 -0.51
CA TYR A 4 12.55 14.61 -0.36
C TYR A 4 12.62 13.87 -1.70
N TYR A 5 12.42 12.54 -1.67
CA TYR A 5 12.37 11.68 -2.84
C TYR A 5 10.96 11.13 -3.05
N PHE A 6 10.50 11.13 -4.29
CA PHE A 6 9.19 10.64 -4.70
C PHE A 6 9.33 9.57 -5.80
N ASN A 7 8.70 8.42 -5.60
CA ASN A 7 8.61 7.37 -6.61
C ASN A 7 7.28 7.49 -7.37
N HIS A 8 7.32 7.84 -8.66
CA HIS A 8 6.14 8.03 -9.49
C HIS A 8 5.39 6.74 -9.87
N ILE A 9 5.99 5.57 -9.64
CA ILE A 9 5.37 4.26 -9.89
C ILE A 9 4.57 3.81 -8.66
N THR A 10 5.17 3.92 -7.46
CA THR A 10 4.56 3.45 -6.21
C THR A 10 3.87 4.54 -5.39
N ASN A 11 4.02 5.81 -5.80
CA ASN A 11 3.63 7.00 -5.05
C ASN A 11 4.26 7.11 -3.65
N ALA A 12 5.35 6.37 -3.40
CA ALA A 12 6.07 6.44 -2.13
C ALA A 12 6.85 7.76 -2.02
N SER A 13 6.77 8.38 -0.84
CA SER A 13 7.57 9.54 -0.45
C SER A 13 8.44 9.21 0.76
N GLN A 14 9.72 9.59 0.72
CA GLN A 14 10.71 9.35 1.78
C GLN A 14 11.77 10.46 1.84
N TRP A 15 12.40 10.65 3.00
CA TRP A 15 13.44 11.66 3.20
C TRP A 15 14.82 11.13 2.79
N GLU A 16 15.09 9.87 3.08
CA GLU A 16 16.33 9.18 2.77
C GLU A 16 16.43 8.94 1.27
N ARG A 17 17.61 9.22 0.69
CA ARG A 17 17.85 8.93 -0.73
C ARG A 17 17.63 7.43 -0.98
N PRO A 18 16.74 7.04 -1.91
CA PRO A 18 16.57 5.64 -2.24
C PRO A 18 17.89 5.12 -2.78
N SER A 19 18.45 4.09 -2.14
CA SER A 19 19.63 3.41 -2.65
C SER A 19 19.24 2.67 -3.93
N GLY A 20 19.84 3.01 -5.06
CA GLY A 20 19.93 2.05 -6.16
C GLY A 20 20.83 0.93 -5.66
N ASN A 21 20.21 -0.14 -5.12
CA ASN A 21 20.81 -1.39 -4.64
C ASN A 21 22.35 -1.35 -4.52
N SER A 22 22.87 -0.59 -3.55
CA SER A 22 24.31 -0.40 -3.38
C SER A 22 24.90 -1.56 -2.60
N SER A 23 24.93 -2.71 -3.27
CA SER A 23 25.89 -3.79 -3.02
C SER A 23 26.74 -3.86 -4.28
N SER A 24 27.85 -3.11 -4.29
CA SER A 24 29.02 -3.28 -5.17
C SER A 24 28.77 -3.64 -6.64
N GLY A 25 28.95 -2.67 -7.55
CA GLY A 25 29.06 -2.90 -8.99
C GLY A 25 27.77 -2.60 -9.76
N GLY A 26 27.86 -1.73 -10.77
CA GLY A 26 26.74 -1.30 -11.59
C GLY A 26 26.00 -2.48 -12.23
N LYS A 27 24.79 -2.76 -11.75
CA LYS A 27 23.87 -3.73 -12.36
C LYS A 27 23.02 -3.05 -13.43
N ASN A 28 23.67 -2.68 -14.53
CA ASN A 28 22.95 -2.46 -15.78
C ASN A 28 22.40 -3.82 -16.24
N GLY A 29 21.14 -4.14 -15.91
CA GLY A 29 20.45 -5.33 -16.43
C GLY A 29 19.77 -6.27 -15.41
N GLN A 30 19.64 -5.92 -14.13
CA GLN A 30 18.69 -6.65 -13.28
C GLN A 30 17.26 -6.25 -13.67
N GLY A 31 16.65 -7.05 -14.54
CA GLY A 31 15.23 -6.95 -14.83
C GLY A 31 14.38 -7.05 -13.56
N GLU A 32 13.17 -6.52 -13.61
CA GLU A 32 12.22 -6.61 -12.50
C GLU A 32 11.92 -8.08 -12.15
N PRO A 33 11.65 -8.40 -10.88
CA PRO A 33 11.27 -9.75 -10.48
C PRO A 33 10.03 -10.22 -11.26
N THR A 34 10.08 -11.43 -11.79
CA THR A 34 8.96 -12.05 -12.52
C THR A 34 7.78 -12.40 -11.62
N ARG A 35 8.02 -12.52 -10.31
CA ARG A 35 7.01 -12.81 -9.29
C ARG A 35 7.34 -12.05 -8.00
N VAL A 36 6.31 -11.48 -7.38
CA VAL A 36 6.42 -10.77 -6.09
C VAL A 36 5.35 -11.29 -5.13
N ARG A 37 5.58 -11.16 -3.83
CA ARG A 37 4.54 -11.31 -2.81
C ARG A 37 4.27 -9.94 -2.22
N CYS A 38 3.00 -9.57 -2.16
CA CYS A 38 2.61 -8.28 -1.59
C CYS A 38 1.41 -8.47 -0.66
N SER A 39 1.32 -7.57 0.31
CA SER A 39 0.10 -7.35 1.08
C SER A 39 -0.48 -6.00 0.71
N HIS A 40 -1.78 -5.83 0.88
CA HIS A 40 -2.44 -4.55 0.64
C HIS A 40 -3.49 -4.22 1.71
N LEU A 41 -3.78 -2.93 1.84
CA LEU A 41 -4.87 -2.40 2.64
C LEU A 41 -5.75 -1.58 1.69
N LEU A 42 -6.96 -2.08 1.42
CA LEU A 42 -7.90 -1.41 0.51
C LEU A 42 -8.88 -0.57 1.32
N VAL A 43 -9.03 0.71 1.01
CA VAL A 43 -10.14 1.53 1.48
C VAL A 43 -11.01 1.88 0.28
N LYS A 44 -12.26 1.40 0.26
CA LYS A 44 -13.21 1.74 -0.79
C LYS A 44 -13.86 3.10 -0.51
N HIS A 45 -14.46 3.67 -1.55
CA HIS A 45 -15.24 4.90 -1.50
C HIS A 45 -16.54 4.73 -2.32
N SER A 46 -17.42 5.72 -2.27
CA SER A 46 -18.74 5.71 -2.91
C SER A 46 -18.67 5.52 -4.44
N GLN A 47 -17.58 5.94 -5.07
CA GLN A 47 -17.34 5.77 -6.51
C GLN A 47 -16.58 4.46 -6.85
N SER A 48 -16.33 3.57 -5.89
CA SER A 48 -15.77 2.25 -6.17
C SER A 48 -16.74 1.42 -7.02
N ARG A 49 -16.25 0.61 -7.97
CA ARG A 49 -17.09 -0.25 -8.84
C ARG A 49 -18.11 -1.09 -8.07
N ARG A 50 -17.72 -1.56 -6.87
CA ARG A 50 -18.58 -2.25 -5.92
C ARG A 50 -18.37 -1.63 -4.53
N PRO A 51 -19.16 -0.61 -4.13
CA PRO A 51 -18.99 0.12 -2.87
C PRO A 51 -19.63 -0.66 -1.70
N SER A 52 -19.13 -1.87 -1.48
CA SER A 52 -19.60 -2.82 -0.46
C SER A 52 -18.43 -3.73 -0.07
N SER A 53 -18.29 -4.07 1.21
CA SER A 53 -17.27 -4.98 1.72
C SER A 53 -17.83 -5.80 2.90
N TRP A 54 -17.02 -6.71 3.43
CA TRP A 54 -17.35 -7.45 4.65
C TRP A 54 -17.46 -6.53 5.88
N ARG A 55 -16.86 -5.33 5.83
CA ARG A 55 -16.89 -4.34 6.92
C ARG A 55 -18.15 -3.49 6.88
N GLN A 56 -18.67 -3.24 5.67
CA GLN A 56 -19.76 -2.31 5.46
C GLN A 56 -20.53 -2.68 4.19
N GLU A 57 -21.81 -2.98 4.34
CA GLU A 57 -22.69 -3.39 3.24
C GLU A 57 -22.79 -2.31 2.15
N LYS A 58 -22.91 -1.03 2.54
CA LYS A 58 -22.94 0.11 1.62
C LYS A 58 -21.94 1.18 2.05
N ILE A 59 -20.88 1.34 1.27
CA ILE A 59 -19.80 2.30 1.51
C ILE A 59 -20.18 3.65 0.91
N THR A 60 -20.31 4.66 1.78
CA THR A 60 -20.76 6.02 1.42
C THR A 60 -19.66 7.06 1.43
N ARG A 61 -18.50 6.75 2.02
CA ARG A 61 -17.39 7.70 2.16
C ARG A 61 -16.90 8.22 0.81
N THR A 62 -16.50 9.47 0.75
CA THR A 62 -15.99 10.12 -0.46
C THR A 62 -14.60 9.59 -0.82
N LYS A 63 -14.11 9.96 -2.01
CA LYS A 63 -12.76 9.59 -2.44
C LYS A 63 -11.72 10.28 -1.57
N GLU A 64 -12.02 11.50 -1.13
CA GLU A 64 -11.20 12.34 -0.27
C GLU A 64 -11.09 11.74 1.14
N GLU A 65 -12.22 11.35 1.74
CA GLU A 65 -12.25 10.65 3.04
C GLU A 65 -11.49 9.32 2.97
N ALA A 66 -11.60 8.57 1.87
CA ALA A 66 -10.84 7.35 1.68
C ALA A 66 -9.32 7.62 1.59
N LEU A 67 -8.92 8.71 0.93
CA LEU A 67 -7.53 9.14 0.85
C LEU A 67 -6.99 9.58 2.23
N GLU A 68 -7.79 10.31 3.01
CA GLU A 68 -7.47 10.70 4.38
C GLU A 68 -7.23 9.48 5.27
N LEU A 69 -8.10 8.46 5.20
CA LEU A 69 -7.93 7.20 5.91
C LEU A 69 -6.63 6.49 5.51
N ILE A 70 -6.36 6.35 4.21
CA ILE A 70 -5.13 5.73 3.70
C ILE A 70 -3.88 6.48 4.20
N ASN A 71 -3.90 7.82 4.14
CA ASN A 71 -2.80 8.63 4.63
C ASN A 71 -2.61 8.47 6.15
N GLY A 72 -3.69 8.42 6.93
CA GLY A 72 -3.65 8.15 8.35
C GLY A 72 -3.00 6.80 8.68
N TYR A 73 -3.37 5.73 7.95
CA TYR A 73 -2.73 4.42 8.12
C TYR A 73 -1.25 4.46 7.75
N ILE A 74 -0.87 5.12 6.65
CA ILE A 74 0.54 5.28 6.25
C ILE A 74 1.34 5.96 7.36
N GLN A 75 0.79 7.00 8.02
CA GLN A 75 1.48 7.68 9.13
C GLN A 75 1.65 6.77 10.35
N LYS A 76 0.61 6.03 10.74
CA LYS A 76 0.70 5.06 11.85
C LYS A 76 1.74 3.97 11.59
N ILE A 77 1.79 3.45 10.35
CA ILE A 77 2.78 2.45 9.94
C ILE A 77 4.19 3.03 9.96
N LYS A 78 4.38 4.22 9.36
CA LYS A 78 5.71 4.86 9.28
C LYS A 78 6.25 5.30 10.64
N SER A 79 5.38 5.68 11.56
CA SER A 79 5.76 6.02 12.94
C SER A 79 6.04 4.79 13.81
N GLY A 80 5.61 3.60 13.37
CA GLY A 80 5.73 2.37 14.15
C GLY A 80 4.67 2.24 15.26
N GLU A 81 3.63 3.08 15.25
CA GLU A 81 2.50 2.98 16.20
C GLU A 81 1.67 1.71 15.96
N GLU A 82 1.50 1.32 14.69
CA GLU A 82 0.71 0.17 14.28
C GLU A 82 1.41 -0.62 13.17
N ASP A 83 1.34 -1.94 13.24
CA ASP A 83 1.83 -2.81 12.16
C ASP A 83 0.88 -2.81 10.96
N PHE A 84 1.44 -2.92 9.76
CA PHE A 84 0.67 -2.98 8.52
C PHE A 84 -0.37 -4.09 8.55
N GLU A 85 0.03 -5.28 8.98
CA GLU A 85 -0.80 -6.48 9.03
C GLU A 85 -1.99 -6.31 9.97
N SER A 86 -1.81 -5.60 11.08
CA SER A 86 -2.87 -5.32 12.06
C SER A 86 -3.90 -4.37 11.45
N LEU A 87 -3.45 -3.27 10.84
CA LEU A 87 -4.34 -2.34 10.15
C LEU A 87 -5.05 -2.98 8.96
N ALA A 88 -4.36 -3.79 8.17
CA ALA A 88 -4.94 -4.48 7.03
C ALA A 88 -6.03 -5.48 7.46
N SER A 89 -5.81 -6.19 8.56
CA SER A 89 -6.80 -7.13 9.11
C SER A 89 -8.08 -6.43 9.57
N GLN A 90 -7.93 -5.26 10.20
CA GLN A 90 -9.05 -4.54 10.80
C GLN A 90 -9.80 -3.65 9.81
N PHE A 91 -9.07 -2.99 8.91
CA PHE A 91 -9.59 -1.86 8.14
C PHE A 91 -9.68 -2.09 6.62
N SER A 92 -9.11 -3.18 6.08
CA SER A 92 -9.17 -3.44 4.64
C SER A 92 -10.57 -3.86 4.18
N ASP A 93 -11.11 -3.15 3.20
CA ASP A 93 -12.37 -3.45 2.49
C ASP A 93 -12.23 -4.58 1.45
N CYS A 94 -11.05 -5.23 1.40
CA CYS A 94 -10.81 -6.43 0.60
C CYS A 94 -10.95 -7.69 1.47
N SER A 95 -11.34 -8.81 0.85
CA SER A 95 -11.40 -10.11 1.53
C SER A 95 -10.01 -10.64 1.96
N SER A 96 -8.92 -10.04 1.47
CA SER A 96 -7.55 -10.30 1.93
C SER A 96 -7.32 -9.92 3.40
N ALA A 97 -8.23 -9.14 4.03
CA ALA A 97 -8.18 -8.82 5.45
C ALA A 97 -8.03 -10.08 6.34
N LYS A 98 -8.68 -11.19 5.96
CA LYS A 98 -8.57 -12.49 6.67
C LYS A 98 -7.16 -13.09 6.68
N ALA A 99 -6.33 -12.69 5.71
CA ALA A 99 -4.94 -13.07 5.58
C ALA A 99 -4.00 -11.91 5.91
N ARG A 100 -4.45 -10.98 6.76
CA ARG A 100 -3.70 -9.79 7.16
C ARG A 100 -3.24 -8.92 5.98
N GLY A 101 -4.05 -8.90 4.92
CA GLY A 101 -3.79 -8.16 3.68
C GLY A 101 -2.97 -8.93 2.64
N ASP A 102 -2.45 -10.12 2.94
CA ASP A 102 -1.61 -10.91 2.04
C ASP A 102 -2.37 -11.31 0.77
N LEU A 103 -1.74 -11.05 -0.39
CA LEU A 103 -2.22 -11.46 -1.70
C LEU A 103 -1.50 -12.71 -2.23
N GLY A 104 -0.54 -13.24 -1.47
CA GLY A 104 0.33 -14.32 -1.90
C GLY A 104 1.30 -13.87 -2.99
N ALA A 105 1.99 -14.85 -3.59
CA ALA A 105 2.96 -14.58 -4.64
C ALA A 105 2.29 -14.59 -6.03
N PHE A 106 2.40 -13.50 -6.78
CA PHE A 106 1.80 -13.32 -8.10
C PHE A 106 2.80 -12.77 -9.12
N SER A 107 2.59 -13.07 -10.40
CA SER A 107 3.31 -12.50 -11.53
C SER A 107 2.53 -11.32 -12.12
N ARG A 108 3.14 -10.56 -13.02
CA ARG A 108 2.42 -9.60 -13.86
C ARG A 108 1.34 -10.34 -14.68
N GLY A 109 0.16 -9.72 -14.84
CA GLY A 109 -1.00 -10.26 -15.53
C GLY A 109 -2.16 -9.27 -15.57
#